data_AF-A0A2M8H8I0-F1
#
_entry.id   AF-A0A2M8H8I0-F1
#
_cell.length_a   1.000
_cell.length_b   1.000
_cell.length_c   1.000
_cell.angle_alpha   90.00
_cell.angle_beta   90.00
_cell.angle_gamma   90.00
#
_symmetry.space_group_name_H-M   'P 1'
#
loop_
_entity.id
_entity.type
_entity.pdbx_description
1 polymer ?
#
loop_
_entity_poly.entity_id
_entity_poly.type
_entity_poly.pdbx_seq_one_letter_code
_entity_poly.pdbx_strand_id
1 'polypeptide(L)'
;MSSRLRIAQEETIASWRTIMLDDTARLRGYQRDLLTMRSLSPRPRISISLTLRQCAAARKMRGMAAGALANCRLELQTLSGGAK
;
A
#
# COMPACT_ATOMS: atom_id res chain seq x y z
N MET A 1 -27.44 -6.64 -14.78
CA MET A 1 -26.61 -6.91 -13.58
C MET A 1 -25.13 -6.55 -13.75
N SER A 2 -24.60 -6.39 -14.97
CA SER A 2 -23.18 -6.05 -15.24
C SER A 2 -22.73 -4.68 -14.70
N SER A 3 -23.56 -3.63 -14.81
CA SER A 3 -23.17 -2.26 -14.45
C SER A 3 -22.97 -2.03 -12.95
N ARG A 4 -23.79 -2.63 -12.08
CA ARG A 4 -23.61 -2.55 -10.61
C ARG A 4 -22.32 -3.22 -10.17
N LEU A 5 -22.00 -4.37 -10.77
CA LEU A 5 -20.79 -5.13 -10.45
C LEU A 5 -19.53 -4.36 -10.88
N ARG A 6 -19.57 -3.72 -12.06
CA ARG A 6 -18.49 -2.86 -12.53
C ARG A 6 -18.26 -1.65 -11.63
N ILE A 7 -19.32 -0.98 -11.18
CA ILE A 7 -19.24 0.17 -10.26
C ILE A 7 -18.60 -0.27 -8.92
N ALA A 8 -19.08 -1.36 -8.32
CA ALA A 8 -18.51 -1.88 -7.06
C ALA A 8 -17.02 -2.23 -7.20
N GLN A 9 -16.61 -2.72 -8.36
CA GLN A 9 -15.21 -3.03 -8.64
C GLN A 9 -14.34 -1.78 -8.84
N GLU A 10 -14.87 -0.75 -9.50
CA GLU A 10 -14.23 0.57 -9.62
C GLU A 10 -14.04 1.23 -8.24
N GLU A 11 -15.05 1.17 -7.37
CA GLU A 11 -14.98 1.63 -5.97
C GLU A 11 -13.92 0.88 -5.17
N THR A 12 -13.86 -0.44 -5.32
CA THR A 12 -12.86 -1.29 -4.67
C THR A 12 -11.44 -0.92 -5.13
N ILE A 13 -11.24 -0.68 -6.43
CA ILE A 13 -9.96 -0.19 -6.97
C ILE A 13 -9.59 1.18 -6.41
N ALA A 14 -10.56 2.10 -6.30
CA ALA A 14 -10.33 3.41 -5.72
C ALA A 14 -9.89 3.29 -4.25
N SER A 15 -10.57 2.45 -3.46
CA SER A 15 -10.22 2.16 -2.06
C SER A 15 -8.80 1.61 -1.93
N TRP A 16 -8.44 0.57 -2.70
CA TRP A 16 -7.10 0.00 -2.65
C TRP A 16 -6.01 0.97 -3.12
N ARG A 17 -6.32 1.87 -4.07
CA ARG A 17 -5.41 2.95 -4.47
C ARG A 17 -5.14 3.90 -3.30
N THR A 18 -6.19 4.32 -2.58
CA THR A 18 -6.04 5.18 -1.40
C THR A 18 -5.18 4.50 -0.33
N ILE A 19 -5.44 3.24 0.00
CA ILE A 19 -4.63 2.46 0.95
C ILE A 19 -3.17 2.41 0.52
N MET A 20 -2.91 2.13 -0.77
CA MET A 20 -1.54 2.09 -1.30
C MET A 20 -0.83 3.44 -1.18
N LEU A 21 -1.53 4.55 -1.43
CA LEU A 21 -0.97 5.90 -1.29
C LEU A 21 -0.67 6.22 0.18
N ASP A 22 -1.57 5.88 1.09
CA ASP A 22 -1.40 6.08 2.53
C ASP A 22 -0.22 5.28 3.07
N ASP A 23 -0.10 4.00 2.70
CA ASP A 23 1.04 3.16 3.10
C ASP A 23 2.36 3.67 2.52
N THR A 24 2.33 4.23 1.31
CA THR A 24 3.49 4.89 0.71
C THR A 24 3.89 6.14 1.49
N ALA A 25 2.91 6.96 1.91
CA ALA A 25 3.15 8.13 2.73
C ALA A 25 3.72 7.75 4.11
N ARG A 26 3.14 6.74 4.76
CA ARG A 26 3.64 6.17 6.03
C ARG A 26 5.09 5.70 5.90
N LEU A 27 5.41 4.95 4.84
CA LEU A 27 6.77 4.47 4.58
C LEU A 27 7.76 5.64 4.45
N ARG A 28 7.40 6.69 3.69
CA ARG A 28 8.23 7.89 3.57
C ARG A 28 8.42 8.59 4.91
N GLY A 29 7.38 8.65 5.75
CA GLY A 29 7.46 9.17 7.12
C GLY A 29 8.50 8.42 7.95
N TYR A 30 8.36 7.08 8.05
CA TYR A 30 9.30 6.25 8.80
C TYR A 30 10.73 6.32 8.29
N GLN A 31 10.93 6.45 6.97
CA GLN A 31 12.26 6.63 6.38
C GLN A 31 12.88 7.97 6.79
N ARG A 32 12.09 9.04 6.82
CA ARG A 32 12.55 10.36 7.31
C ARG A 32 12.94 10.29 8.78
N ASP A 33 12.10 9.67 9.61
CA ASP A 33 12.36 9.50 11.04
C ASP A 33 13.64 8.70 11.28
N LEU A 34 13.91 7.67 10.48
CA LEU A 34 15.16 6.91 10.53
C LEU A 34 16.39 7.77 10.23
N LEU A 35 16.32 8.67 9.26
CA LEU A 35 17.42 9.59 8.95
C LEU A 35 17.66 10.54 10.13
N THR A 36 16.60 11.14 10.67
CA THR A 36 16.66 12.03 11.83
C THR A 36 17.24 11.31 13.05
N MET A 37 16.78 10.11 13.39
CA MET A 37 17.31 9.38 14.55
C MET A 37 18.77 8.95 14.36
N ARG A 38 19.19 8.66 13.13
CA ARG A 38 20.58 8.26 12.84
C ARG A 38 21.58 9.40 12.96
N SER A 39 21.13 10.66 12.85
CA SER A 39 21.96 11.86 13.04
C SER A 39 22.11 12.27 14.50
N LEU A 40 21.34 11.69 15.43
CA LEU A 40 21.45 11.97 16.86
C LEU A 40 22.65 11.26 17.51
N SER A 41 23.25 11.92 18.51
CA SER A 41 24.26 11.35 19.40
C SER A 41 23.89 11.63 20.87
N PRO A 42 23.70 10.59 21.71
CA PRO A 42 23.76 9.17 21.38
C PRO A 42 22.60 8.72 20.48
N ARG A 43 22.84 7.68 19.70
CA ARG A 43 21.84 7.15 18.77
C ARG A 43 20.76 6.34 19.51
N PRO A 44 19.45 6.63 19.33
CA PRO A 44 18.37 5.91 19.99
C PRO A 44 18.10 4.55 19.33
N ARG A 45 18.88 3.52 19.70
CA ARG A 45 18.85 2.18 19.06
C ARG A 45 17.48 1.49 19.11
N ILE A 46 16.75 1.63 20.22
CA ILE A 46 15.41 1.03 20.40
C ILE A 46 14.43 1.64 19.40
N SER A 47 14.37 2.97 19.34
CA SER A 47 13.50 3.71 18.42
C SER A 47 13.82 3.38 16.96
N ILE A 48 15.11 3.33 16.58
CA ILE A 48 15.51 2.92 15.24
C ILE A 48 15.02 1.51 14.90
N SER A 49 15.17 0.56 15.82
CA SER A 49 14.74 -0.83 15.62
C SER A 49 13.23 -0.94 15.47
N LEU A 50 12.47 -0.15 16.24
CA LEU A 50 11.02 -0.04 16.10
C LEU A 50 10.63 0.54 14.73
N THR A 51 11.23 1.65 14.31
CA THR A 51 10.91 2.31 13.04
C THR A 51 11.31 1.47 11.83
N LEU A 52 12.37 0.65 11.92
CA LEU A 52 12.69 -0.34 10.89
C LEU A 52 11.59 -1.41 10.75
N ARG A 53 11.01 -1.88 11.86
CA ARG A 53 9.87 -2.81 11.83
C ARG A 53 8.63 -2.15 11.21
N GLN A 54 8.38 -0.88 11.54
CA GLN A 54 7.29 -0.11 10.92
C GLN A 54 7.49 0.09 9.41
N CYS A 55 8.72 0.37 8.97
CA CYS A 55 9.07 0.39 7.55
C CYS A 55 8.76 -0.95 6.87
N ALA A 56 9.14 -2.07 7.49
CA ALA A 56 8.87 -3.40 6.95
C ALA A 56 7.37 -3.69 6.85
N ALA A 57 6.60 -3.34 7.89
CA ALA A 57 5.15 -3.47 7.89
C ALA A 57 4.49 -2.62 6.80
N ALA A 58 4.86 -1.35 6.65
CA ALA A 58 4.33 -0.47 5.61
C ALA A 58 4.65 -0.97 4.19
N ARG A 59 5.86 -1.51 3.95
CA ARG A 59 6.18 -2.17 2.67
C ARG A 59 5.29 -3.39 2.41
N LYS A 60 5.05 -4.21 3.43
CA LYS A 60 4.17 -5.38 3.32
C LYS A 60 2.74 -4.96 2.96
N MET A 61 2.18 -3.97 3.66
CA MET A 61 0.81 -3.49 3.38
C MET A 61 0.69 -2.87 1.98
N ARG A 62 1.64 -2.02 1.58
CA ARG A 62 1.72 -1.50 0.22
C ARG A 62 1.77 -2.61 -0.83
N GLY A 63 2.55 -3.67 -0.58
CA GLY A 63 2.65 -4.83 -1.46
C GLY A 63 1.31 -5.59 -1.58
N MET A 64 0.61 -5.78 -0.46
CA MET A 64 -0.73 -6.39 -0.45
C MET A 64 -1.74 -5.56 -1.23
N ALA A 65 -1.77 -4.23 -1.01
CA ALA A 65 -2.65 -3.33 -1.75
C ALA A 65 -2.35 -3.33 -3.26
N ALA A 66 -1.07 -3.36 -3.65
CA ALA A 66 -0.67 -3.48 -5.05
C ALA A 66 -1.12 -4.82 -5.67
N GLY A 67 -1.00 -5.92 -4.94
CA GLY A 67 -1.50 -7.24 -5.35
C GLY A 67 -3.02 -7.25 -5.51
N ALA A 68 -3.75 -6.71 -4.55
CA ALA A 68 -5.21 -6.57 -4.63
C ALA A 68 -5.64 -5.72 -5.84
N LEU A 69 -4.96 -4.60 -6.11
CA LEU A 69 -5.21 -3.78 -7.29
C LEU A 69 -4.98 -4.53 -8.60
N ALA A 70 -3.94 -5.35 -8.69
CA ALA A 70 -3.67 -6.17 -9.86
C ALA A 70 -4.79 -7.18 -10.09
N ASN A 71 -5.24 -7.86 -9.03
CA ASN A 71 -6.36 -8.80 -9.08
C ASN A 71 -7.66 -8.11 -9.50
N CYS A 72 -8.01 -6.96 -8.90
CA CYS A 72 -9.22 -6.24 -9.25
C CYS A 72 -9.24 -5.80 -10.72
N ARG A 73 -8.09 -5.40 -11.26
CA ARG A 73 -7.94 -5.03 -12.68
C ARG A 73 -8.11 -6.24 -13.60
N LEU A 74 -7.57 -7.39 -13.22
CA LEU A 74 -7.76 -8.64 -13.97
C LEU A 74 -9.24 -9.03 -14.00
N GLU A 75 -9.91 -8.99 -12.86
CA GLU A 75 -11.35 -9.24 -12.76
C GLU A 75 -12.16 -8.28 -13.62
N LEU A 76 -11.83 -6.98 -13.64
CA LEU A 76 -12.47 -6.02 -14.55
C LEU A 76 -12.26 -6.38 -16.03
N GLN A 77 -11.06 -6.80 -16.42
CA GLN A 77 -10.79 -7.21 -17.80
C GLN A 77 -11.63 -8.44 -18.19
N THR A 78 -11.72 -9.43 -17.30
CA THR A 78 -12.59 -10.60 -17.49
C THR A 78 -14.05 -10.19 -17.65
N LEU A 79 -14.55 -9.31 -16.78
CA LEU A 79 -15.94 -8.81 -16.83
C LEU A 79 -16.23 -7.94 -18.06
N SER A 80 -15.21 -7.28 -18.63
CA SER A 80 -15.35 -6.35 -19.76
C SER A 80 -15.31 -7.03 -21.14
N GLY A 81 -15.09 -8.35 -21.22
CA GLY A 81 -15.06 -9.07 -22.50
C GLY A 81 -13.85 -10.00 -22.70
N GLY A 82 -13.14 -10.38 -21.64
CA GLY A 82 -12.11 -11.43 -21.67
C GLY A 82 -12.65 -12.86 -21.81
N ALA A 83 -13.81 -13.04 -22.45
CA ALA A 83 -14.28 -14.34 -22.93
C ALA A 83 -13.90 -14.42 -24.42
N LYS A 84 -12.74 -14.99 -24.69
CA LYS A 84 -12.43 -15.58 -26.00
C LYS A 84 -12.48 -17.09 -25.86
#